data_AF-A0A8J7XAU5-F1
#
_entry.id   AF-A0A8J7XAU5-F1
#
_cell.length_a   1.000
_cell.length_b   1.000
_cell.length_c   1.000
_cell.angle_alpha   90.00
_cell.angle_beta   90.00
_cell.angle_gamma   90.00
#
_symmetry.space_group_name_H-M   'P 1'
#
loop_
_entity.id
_entity.type
_entity.pdbx_description
1 polymer ?
#
loop_
_entity_poly.entity_id
_entity_poly.type
_entity_poly.pdbx_seq_one_letter_code
_entity_poly.pdbx_strand_id
1 'polypeptide(L)'
;MNIDYIMGDRRSKALILLGFILLNSVLVSAQSTAVETAISCMACRIMQLVFMIIGMVVTLVIIFAGLKWVGSGEDPDVRNQAKQMIIHAIIGLVIIIIAAYAVSWLTSSLMEFTIADPASAVSGCDTWCAYKG
;
A
#
# COMPACT_ATOMS: atom_id res chain seq x y z
N MET A 1 44.01 0.36 -34.43
CA MET A 1 44.39 1.58 -33.68
C MET A 1 44.55 1.15 -32.23
N ASN A 2 45.77 1.20 -31.72
CA ASN A 2 46.30 0.23 -30.77
C ASN A 2 46.06 0.62 -29.30
N ILE A 3 45.82 -0.40 -28.46
CA ILE A 3 45.52 -0.32 -27.02
C ILE A 3 46.76 0.11 -26.17
N ASP A 4 47.88 0.40 -26.83
CA ASP A 4 49.15 0.79 -26.22
C ASP A 4 49.15 2.17 -25.53
N TYR A 5 48.13 3.01 -25.74
CA TYR A 5 47.95 4.23 -24.93
C TYR A 5 47.60 3.93 -23.46
N ILE A 6 47.35 2.66 -23.13
CA ILE A 6 47.06 2.15 -21.79
C ILE A 6 48.33 1.53 -21.18
N MET A 7 49.52 2.15 -21.27
CA MET A 7 50.75 1.68 -20.60
C MET A 7 51.61 2.81 -20.00
N GLY A 8 50.97 3.87 -19.47
CA GLY A 8 51.65 4.94 -18.73
C GLY A 8 51.24 4.94 -17.25
N ASP A 9 51.93 4.15 -16.42
CA ASP A 9 51.78 4.02 -14.96
C ASP A 9 50.52 3.31 -14.44
N ARG A 10 50.66 2.40 -13.47
CA ARG A 10 49.52 1.66 -12.86
C ARG A 10 48.59 2.60 -12.09
N ARG A 11 49.10 3.74 -11.63
CA ARG A 11 48.33 4.73 -10.87
C ARG A 11 47.40 5.54 -11.76
N SER A 12 47.75 5.79 -13.03
CA SER A 12 46.90 6.54 -13.97
C SER A 12 45.66 5.74 -14.39
N LYS A 13 45.81 4.43 -14.67
CA LYS A 13 44.69 3.52 -14.97
C LYS A 13 43.72 3.42 -13.80
N ALA A 14 44.26 3.36 -12.58
CA ALA A 14 43.45 3.31 -11.37
C ALA A 14 42.58 4.57 -11.20
N LEU A 15 43.11 5.76 -11.51
CA LEU A 15 42.35 7.01 -11.45
C LEU A 15 41.23 7.10 -12.47
N ILE A 16 41.47 6.64 -13.71
CA ILE A 16 40.45 6.63 -14.77
C ILE A 16 39.32 5.64 -14.43
N LEU A 17 39.66 4.46 -13.91
CA LEU A 17 38.66 3.46 -13.49
C LEU A 17 37.85 3.94 -12.28
N LEU A 18 38.49 4.56 -11.28
CA LEU A 18 37.78 5.17 -10.15
C LEU A 18 36.86 6.31 -10.61
N GLY A 19 37.32 7.17 -11.53
CA GLY A 19 36.49 8.20 -12.13
C GLY A 19 35.26 7.64 -12.85
N PHE A 20 35.43 6.55 -13.62
CA PHE A 20 34.32 5.87 -14.30
C PHE A 20 33.33 5.25 -13.30
N ILE A 21 33.82 4.62 -12.24
CA ILE A 21 32.98 4.03 -11.18
C ILE A 21 32.17 5.12 -10.44
N LEU A 22 32.79 6.25 -10.11
CA LEU A 22 32.12 7.39 -9.46
C LEU A 22 31.10 8.07 -10.37
N LEU A 23 31.32 8.07 -11.69
CA LEU A 23 30.36 8.61 -12.65
C LEU A 23 29.11 7.74 -12.77
N ASN A 24 29.29 6.41 -12.79
CA ASN A 24 28.18 5.45 -12.83
C ASN A 24 27.34 5.45 -11.55
N SER A 25 27.95 5.66 -10.37
CA SER A 25 27.20 5.74 -9.10
C SER A 25 26.31 6.99 -8.99
N VAL A 26 26.75 8.13 -9.54
CA VAL A 26 25.94 9.38 -9.61
C VAL A 26 24.75 9.22 -10.55
N LEU A 27 24.90 8.48 -11.64
CA LEU A 27 23.79 8.18 -12.56
C LEU A 27 22.74 7.26 -11.90
N VAL A 28 23.15 6.37 -11.01
CA VAL A 28 22.24 5.42 -10.33
C VAL A 28 21.32 6.09 -9.30
N SER A 29 21.78 7.15 -8.62
CA SER A 29 20.98 7.85 -7.60
C SER A 29 19.87 8.73 -8.20
N ALA A 30 20.00 9.13 -9.48
CA ALA A 30 18.96 9.85 -10.20
C ALA A 30 17.78 8.93 -10.64
N GLN A 31 18.05 7.63 -10.82
CA GLN A 31 17.06 6.66 -11.32
C GLN A 31 16.29 5.96 -10.18
N SER A 32 16.91 5.79 -9.00
CA SER A 32 16.34 4.97 -7.92
C SER A 32 15.04 5.55 -7.34
N THR A 33 14.93 6.88 -7.28
CA THR A 33 13.74 7.54 -6.72
C THR A 33 12.53 7.44 -7.65
N ALA A 34 12.73 7.50 -8.97
CA ALA A 34 11.63 7.46 -9.95
C ALA A 34 10.95 6.08 -10.06
N VAL A 35 11.70 5.00 -9.83
CA VAL A 35 11.13 3.64 -9.86
C VAL A 35 10.35 3.35 -8.57
N GLU A 36 10.87 3.75 -7.41
CA GLU A 36 10.17 3.59 -6.15
C GLU A 36 8.87 4.41 -6.08
N THR A 37 8.87 5.63 -6.64
CA THR A 37 7.65 6.47 -6.68
C THR A 37 6.60 5.88 -7.60
N ALA A 38 6.97 5.41 -8.79
CA ALA A 38 6.04 4.80 -9.73
C ALA A 38 5.34 3.56 -9.15
N ILE A 39 6.07 2.69 -8.45
CA ILE A 39 5.52 1.48 -7.82
C ILE A 39 4.56 1.86 -6.67
N SER A 40 4.96 2.81 -5.82
CA SER A 40 4.13 3.29 -4.70
C SER A 40 2.80 3.88 -5.20
N CYS A 41 2.85 4.66 -6.28
CA CYS A 41 1.65 5.29 -6.85
C CYS A 41 0.67 4.29 -7.48
N MET A 42 1.18 3.23 -8.12
CA MET A 42 0.33 2.15 -8.62
C MET A 42 -0.34 1.39 -7.47
N ALA A 43 0.42 1.08 -6.40
CA ALA A 43 -0.13 0.42 -5.21
C ALA A 43 -1.23 1.27 -4.53
N CYS A 44 -0.98 2.58 -4.37
CA CYS A 44 -1.95 3.54 -3.84
C CYS A 44 -3.27 3.54 -4.63
N ARG A 45 -3.19 3.56 -5.96
CA ARG A 45 -4.39 3.59 -6.83
C ARG A 45 -5.21 2.31 -6.74
N ILE A 46 -4.54 1.16 -6.64
CA ILE A 46 -5.20 -0.13 -6.44
C ILE A 46 -5.90 -0.15 -5.08
N MET A 47 -5.21 0.29 -4.03
CA MET A 47 -5.76 0.31 -2.67
C MET A 47 -6.98 1.22 -2.57
N GLN A 48 -6.96 2.41 -3.21
CA GLN A 48 -8.11 3.30 -3.32
C GLN A 48 -9.33 2.63 -3.95
N LEU A 49 -9.15 1.94 -5.08
CA LEU A 49 -10.24 1.23 -5.75
C LEU A 49 -10.80 0.11 -4.89
N VAL A 50 -9.93 -0.65 -4.23
CA VAL A 50 -10.31 -1.76 -3.35
C VAL A 50 -11.13 -1.25 -2.15
N PHE A 51 -10.68 -0.19 -1.47
CA PHE A 51 -11.41 0.37 -0.33
C PHE A 51 -12.79 0.93 -0.71
N MET A 52 -12.91 1.59 -1.87
CA MET A 52 -14.19 2.09 -2.37
C MET A 52 -15.19 0.96 -2.61
N ILE A 53 -14.73 -0.14 -3.23
CA ILE A 53 -15.58 -1.31 -3.51
C ILE A 53 -15.96 -2.02 -2.20
N ILE A 54 -15.01 -2.25 -1.30
CA ILE A 54 -15.26 -2.91 0.00
C ILE A 54 -16.26 -2.11 0.82
N GLY A 55 -16.08 -0.78 0.93
CA GLY A 55 -16.99 0.08 1.67
C GLY A 55 -18.43 -0.03 1.14
N MET A 56 -18.61 0.06 -0.18
CA MET A 56 -19.93 -0.08 -0.80
C MET A 56 -20.56 -1.46 -0.56
N VAL A 57 -19.81 -2.54 -0.75
CA VAL A 57 -20.31 -3.91 -0.59
C VAL A 57 -20.70 -4.18 0.86
N VAL A 58 -19.86 -3.78 1.83
CA VAL A 58 -20.14 -3.98 3.26
C VAL A 58 -21.42 -3.24 3.68
N THR A 59 -21.61 -1.99 3.24
CA THR A 59 -22.83 -1.24 3.55
C THR A 59 -24.08 -1.94 3.00
N LEU A 60 -24.05 -2.42 1.75
CA LEU A 60 -25.19 -3.13 1.15
C LEU A 60 -25.49 -4.43 1.90
N VAL A 61 -24.48 -5.23 2.24
CA VAL A 61 -24.64 -6.48 2.99
C VAL A 61 -25.28 -6.24 4.36
N ILE A 62 -24.85 -5.20 5.08
CA ILE A 62 -25.41 -4.85 6.39
C ILE A 62 -26.89 -4.46 6.26
N ILE A 63 -27.25 -3.68 5.25
CA ILE A 63 -28.64 -3.27 5.00
C ILE A 63 -29.51 -4.50 4.69
N PHE A 64 -29.10 -5.36 3.76
CA PHE A 64 -29.85 -6.56 3.40
C PHE A 64 -29.98 -7.54 4.57
N ALA A 65 -28.91 -7.76 5.32
CA ALA A 65 -28.92 -8.67 6.46
C ALA A 65 -29.79 -8.12 7.61
N GLY A 66 -29.75 -6.80 7.86
CA GLY A 66 -30.58 -6.14 8.87
C GLY A 66 -32.07 -6.22 8.54
N LEU A 67 -32.45 -5.92 7.30
CA LEU A 67 -33.84 -6.03 6.84
C LEU A 67 -34.34 -7.48 6.91
N LYS A 68 -33.50 -8.45 6.48
CA LYS A 68 -33.83 -9.87 6.58
C LYS A 68 -34.05 -10.30 8.04
N TRP A 69 -33.20 -9.84 8.97
CA TRP A 69 -33.31 -10.20 10.39
C TRP A 69 -34.61 -9.69 11.02
N VAL A 70 -35.00 -8.44 10.75
CA VAL A 70 -36.23 -7.84 11.29
C VAL A 70 -37.48 -8.46 10.64
N GLY A 71 -37.44 -8.76 9.35
CA GLY A 71 -38.56 -9.34 8.61
C GLY A 71 -38.81 -10.83 8.85
N SER A 72 -37.94 -11.55 9.57
CA SER A 72 -37.99 -13.02 9.70
C SER A 72 -39.09 -13.55 10.63
N GLY A 73 -39.77 -12.70 11.42
CA GLY A 73 -40.83 -13.15 12.33
C GLY A 73 -40.42 -14.30 13.27
N GLU A 74 -41.21 -15.38 13.25
CA GLU A 74 -41.07 -16.59 14.08
C GLU A 74 -40.30 -17.73 13.41
N ASP A 75 -39.92 -17.62 12.13
CA ASP A 75 -39.21 -18.69 11.43
C ASP A 75 -37.74 -18.75 11.92
N PRO A 76 -37.36 -19.81 12.66
CA PRO A 76 -36.05 -19.91 13.28
C PRO A 76 -34.92 -20.05 12.24
N ASP A 77 -35.20 -20.63 11.07
CA ASP A 77 -34.17 -20.87 10.05
C ASP A 77 -33.75 -19.58 9.36
N VAL A 78 -34.72 -18.72 9.03
CA VAL A 78 -34.44 -17.41 8.40
C VAL A 78 -33.71 -16.49 9.38
N ARG A 79 -34.10 -16.54 10.67
CA ARG A 79 -33.40 -15.84 11.76
C ARG A 79 -31.96 -16.31 11.91
N ASN A 80 -31.70 -17.62 11.85
CA ASN A 80 -30.35 -18.16 11.96
C ASN A 80 -29.48 -17.77 10.76
N GLN A 81 -30.02 -17.83 9.54
CA GLN A 81 -29.29 -17.36 8.36
C GLN A 81 -28.93 -15.87 8.44
N ALA A 82 -29.87 -15.02 8.85
CA ALA A 82 -29.60 -13.59 8.98
C ALA A 82 -28.52 -13.30 10.04
N LYS A 83 -28.55 -14.00 11.18
CA LYS A 83 -27.50 -13.90 12.20
C LYS A 83 -26.14 -14.30 11.66
N GLN A 84 -26.06 -15.42 10.94
CA GLN A 84 -24.81 -15.86 10.33
C GLN A 84 -24.28 -14.80 9.36
N MET A 85 -25.13 -14.23 8.51
CA MET A 85 -24.73 -13.19 7.57
C MET A 85 -24.17 -11.94 8.26
N ILE A 86 -24.78 -11.50 9.37
CA ILE A 86 -24.29 -10.39 10.19
C ILE A 86 -22.94 -10.75 10.85
N ILE A 87 -22.79 -11.95 11.40
CA ILE A 87 -21.53 -12.40 12.01
C ILE A 87 -20.39 -12.37 10.99
N HIS A 88 -20.63 -12.84 9.76
CA HIS A 88 -19.61 -12.81 8.70
C HIS A 88 -19.23 -11.37 8.32
N ALA A 89 -20.19 -10.44 8.25
CA ALA A 89 -19.92 -9.03 8.02
C ALA A 89 -19.10 -8.39 9.16
N ILE A 90 -19.41 -8.72 10.41
CA ILE A 90 -18.68 -8.25 11.59
C ILE A 90 -17.24 -8.80 11.58
N ILE A 91 -17.03 -10.07 11.24
CA ILE A 91 -15.69 -10.66 11.15
C ILE A 91 -14.83 -9.89 10.14
N GLY A 92 -15.39 -9.51 8.99
CA GLY A 92 -14.69 -8.68 8.00
C GLY A 92 -14.27 -7.30 8.57
N LEU A 93 -15.18 -6.64 9.30
CA LEU A 93 -14.89 -5.36 9.94
C LEU A 93 -13.80 -5.49 11.03
N VAL A 94 -13.88 -6.55 11.83
CA VAL A 94 -12.92 -6.86 12.90
C VAL A 94 -11.52 -7.11 12.33
N ILE A 95 -11.41 -7.82 11.20
CA ILE A 95 -10.11 -8.07 10.54
C ILE A 95 -9.45 -6.75 10.12
N ILE A 96 -10.20 -5.81 9.57
CA ILE A 96 -9.68 -4.49 9.17
C ILE A 96 -9.14 -3.74 10.39
N ILE A 97 -9.90 -3.75 11.49
CA ILE A 97 -9.49 -3.12 12.75
C ILE A 97 -8.22 -3.77 13.31
N ILE A 98 -8.15 -5.10 13.33
CA ILE A 98 -6.96 -5.81 13.83
C ILE A 98 -5.74 -5.55 12.94
N ALA A 99 -5.92 -5.58 11.62
CA ALA A 99 -4.85 -5.26 10.67
C ALA A 99 -4.32 -3.83 10.91
N ALA A 100 -5.22 -2.90 11.22
CA ALA A 100 -4.86 -1.54 11.56
C ALA A 100 -3.99 -1.46 12.82
N TYR A 101 -4.41 -2.11 13.90
CA TYR A 101 -3.60 -2.18 15.13
C TYR A 101 -2.25 -2.87 14.93
N ALA A 102 -2.19 -3.91 14.09
CA ALA A 102 -0.95 -4.61 13.79
C ALA A 102 0.05 -3.70 13.03
N VAL A 103 -0.44 -2.94 12.04
CA VAL A 103 0.39 -1.97 11.30
C VAL A 103 0.82 -0.83 12.21
N SER A 104 -0.07 -0.29 13.04
CA SER A 104 0.29 0.79 13.97
C SER A 104 1.33 0.37 14.99
N TRP A 105 1.29 -0.88 15.46
CA TRP A 105 2.32 -1.42 16.35
C TRP A 105 3.67 -1.54 15.63
N LEU A 106 3.67 -1.95 14.36
CA LEU A 106 4.86 -2.00 13.53
C LEU A 106 5.46 -0.60 13.24
N THR A 107 4.61 0.41 13.09
CA THR A 107 5.04 1.81 12.85
C THR A 107 5.22 2.62 14.13
N SER A 108 4.85 2.11 15.30
CA SER A 108 4.92 2.84 16.59
C SER A 108 6.35 3.26 17.01
N SER A 109 7.39 2.72 16.37
CA SER A 109 8.76 3.23 16.44
C SER A 109 8.95 4.63 15.80
N LEU A 110 8.00 5.06 14.97
CA LEU A 110 8.03 6.26 14.13
C LEU A 110 6.61 6.88 14.06
N MET A 111 6.12 7.37 15.20
CA MET A 111 5.01 8.33 15.37
C MET A 111 3.69 8.11 14.58
N GLU A 112 2.63 7.77 15.31
CA GLU A 112 1.23 8.19 15.11
C GLU A 112 0.66 8.10 13.67
N PHE A 113 0.57 6.90 13.12
CA PHE A 113 -0.44 6.59 12.10
C PHE A 113 -1.64 5.93 12.79
N THR A 114 -2.51 6.76 13.37
CA THR A 114 -3.78 6.32 13.96
C THR A 114 -4.79 6.13 12.83
N ILE A 115 -5.08 4.86 12.54
CA ILE A 115 -6.08 4.46 11.54
C ILE A 115 -7.46 4.50 12.18
N ALA A 116 -7.92 5.73 12.47
CA ALA A 116 -9.35 5.98 12.62
C ALA A 116 -10.02 6.19 11.25
N ASP A 117 -9.24 6.39 10.18
CA ASP A 117 -9.79 6.73 8.87
C ASP A 117 -9.05 6.03 7.71
N PRO A 118 -9.60 4.96 7.11
CA PRO A 118 -9.02 4.35 5.91
C PRO A 118 -9.09 5.31 4.71
N ALA A 119 -9.98 6.31 4.76
CA ALA A 119 -10.10 7.32 3.72
C ALA A 119 -8.87 8.27 3.70
N SER A 120 -8.31 8.62 4.85
CA SER A 120 -7.13 9.50 4.92
C SER A 120 -5.85 8.80 4.46
N ALA A 121 -5.76 7.49 4.63
CA ALA A 121 -4.70 6.66 4.03
C ALA A 121 -4.77 6.68 2.49
N VAL A 122 -5.99 6.70 1.94
CA VAL A 122 -6.25 6.73 0.50
C VAL A 122 -6.05 8.13 -0.09
N SER A 123 -6.44 9.20 0.62
CA SER A 123 -6.27 10.61 0.17
C SER A 123 -4.92 11.24 0.53
N GLY A 124 -4.05 10.54 1.26
CA GLY A 124 -2.65 10.91 1.40
C GLY A 124 -1.79 10.41 0.23
N CYS A 125 -2.28 9.39 -0.47
CA CYS A 125 -1.58 8.66 -1.52
C CYS A 125 -1.56 9.41 -2.86
N ASP A 126 -2.68 10.03 -3.25
CA ASP A 126 -2.81 10.87 -4.45
C ASP A 126 -1.97 12.15 -4.34
N THR A 127 -1.98 12.80 -3.17
CA THR A 127 -1.15 13.99 -2.91
C THR A 127 0.34 13.69 -2.88
N TRP A 128 0.75 12.53 -2.35
CA TRP A 128 2.16 12.09 -2.38
C TRP A 128 2.65 11.81 -3.79
N CYS A 129 1.80 11.20 -4.62
CA CYS A 129 2.09 10.93 -6.03
C CYS A 129 2.12 12.19 -6.88
N ALA A 130 1.29 13.18 -6.56
CA ALA A 130 1.33 14.48 -7.22
C ALA A 130 2.58 15.30 -6.84
N TYR A 131 3.12 15.11 -5.63
CA TYR A 131 4.33 15.80 -5.17
C TYR A 131 5.63 15.20 -5.72
N LYS A 132 5.64 13.90 -6.05
CA LYS A 132 6.84 13.16 -6.50
C LYS A 132 6.85 12.75 -7.98
N GLY A 133 5.80 13.09 -8.73
CA GLY A 133 5.75 12.94 -10.19
C GLY A 133 6.27 14.18 -10.91
#